data_AF-A0A850SS46-F1
#
_entry.id   AF-A0A850SS46-F1
#
_cell.length_a   1.000
_cell.length_b   1.000
_cell.length_c   1.000
_cell.angle_alpha   90.00
_cell.angle_beta   90.00
_cell.angle_gamma   90.00
#
_symmetry.space_group_name_H-M   'P 1'
#
loop_
_entity.id
_entity.type
_entity.pdbx_description
1 polymer ?
#
loop_
_entity_poly.entity_id
_entity_poly.type
_entity_poly.pdbx_seq_one_letter_code
_entity_poly.pdbx_strand_id
1 'polypeptide(L)'
;MQMLLSLLPWAAALFISGVFLDSLRFKFAGHPTTRHIFETLRDWSKIELFYPVGPWAIGLGELLSSLLLIAVPLALAVLAGGAFVGAAQFLGGLIAIAIMSGAIAFHLFTPLGIKTPVQWSGNVIVRTSPALFYTACITWICALFLLVVRWPAFASLFS
;
A
#
# COMPACT_ATOMS: atom_id res chain seq x y z
N MET A 1 -28.52 10.10 -1.58
CA MET A 1 -27.66 9.50 -0.52
C MET A 1 -27.05 8.16 -0.96
N GLN A 2 -27.83 7.20 -1.50
CA GLN A 2 -27.29 5.88 -1.89
C GLN A 2 -26.18 5.92 -2.96
N MET A 3 -26.29 6.82 -3.96
CA MET A 3 -25.24 7.03 -4.97
C MET A 3 -23.92 7.57 -4.37
N LEU A 4 -24.00 8.34 -3.27
CA LEU A 4 -22.80 8.86 -2.61
C LEU A 4 -22.08 7.76 -1.83
N LEU A 5 -22.84 6.85 -1.22
CA LEU A 5 -22.33 5.71 -0.46
C LEU A 5 -21.68 4.66 -1.38
N SER A 6 -22.18 4.48 -2.60
CA SER A 6 -21.58 3.54 -3.58
C SER A 6 -20.24 4.04 -4.16
N LEU A 7 -19.93 5.34 -4.03
CA LEU A 7 -18.67 5.94 -4.47
C LEU A 7 -17.57 5.86 -3.39
N LEU A 8 -17.92 5.64 -2.11
CA LEU A 8 -16.94 5.59 -1.02
C LEU A 8 -15.87 4.50 -1.21
N PRO A 9 -16.19 3.25 -1.62
CA PRO A 9 -15.17 2.25 -1.91
C PRO A 9 -14.23 2.67 -3.05
N TRP A 10 -14.76 3.36 -4.06
CA TRP A 10 -13.93 3.88 -5.16
C TRP A 10 -13.00 5.00 -4.70
N ALA A 11 -13.46 5.89 -3.83
CA ALA A 11 -12.62 6.91 -3.22
C ALA A 11 -11.48 6.29 -2.39
N ALA A 12 -11.79 5.28 -1.57
CA ALA A 12 -10.78 4.54 -0.81
C ALA A 12 -9.77 3.81 -1.74
N ALA A 13 -10.26 3.14 -2.78
CA ALA A 13 -9.43 2.46 -3.77
C ALA A 13 -8.49 3.43 -4.51
N LEU A 14 -8.99 4.62 -4.88
CA LEU A 14 -8.21 5.67 -5.53
C LEU A 14 -7.15 6.24 -4.59
N PHE A 15 -7.51 6.50 -3.33
CA PHE A 15 -6.56 6.98 -2.32
C PHE A 15 -5.41 5.99 -2.10
N ILE A 16 -5.72 4.71 -1.86
CA ILE A 16 -4.71 3.66 -1.66
C ILE A 16 -3.81 3.55 -2.90
N SER A 17 -4.42 3.47 -4.09
CA SER A 17 -3.68 3.35 -5.35
C SER A 17 -2.80 4.57 -5.61
N GLY A 18 -3.27 5.78 -5.30
CA GLY A 18 -2.48 7.00 -5.42
C GLY A 18 -1.24 6.97 -4.53
N VAL A 19 -1.38 6.57 -3.26
CA VAL A 19 -0.26 6.41 -2.33
C VAL A 19 0.73 5.35 -2.83
N PHE A 20 0.22 4.19 -3.25
CA PHE A 20 1.04 3.07 -3.71
C PHE A 20 1.82 3.42 -4.95
N LEU A 21 1.15 3.94 -5.99
CA LEU A 21 1.77 4.33 -7.25
C LEU A 21 2.78 5.48 -7.07
N ASP A 22 2.49 6.48 -6.23
CA ASP A 22 3.47 7.53 -5.92
C ASP A 22 4.71 6.97 -5.22
N SER A 23 4.53 5.93 -4.40
CA SER A 23 5.64 5.30 -3.67
C SER A 23 6.57 4.48 -4.59
N LEU A 24 6.07 3.97 -5.73
CA LEU A 24 6.83 3.09 -6.63
C LEU A 24 8.06 3.79 -7.22
N ARG A 25 7.96 5.09 -7.54
CA ARG A 25 9.11 5.85 -8.07
C ARG A 25 10.28 5.86 -7.09
N PHE A 26 10.02 5.85 -5.78
CA PHE A 26 11.08 5.81 -4.78
C PHE A 26 11.66 4.40 -4.61
N LYS A 27 10.84 3.35 -4.80
CA LYS A 27 11.26 1.95 -4.63
C LYS A 27 12.06 1.43 -5.82
N PHE A 28 11.52 1.60 -7.03
CA PHE A 28 12.16 1.09 -8.25
C PHE A 28 13.37 1.94 -8.68
N ALA A 29 13.41 3.23 -8.36
CA ALA A 29 14.57 4.09 -8.67
C ALA A 29 15.65 4.07 -7.57
N GLY A 30 15.48 3.29 -6.49
CA GLY A 30 16.48 3.17 -5.43
C GLY A 30 16.76 4.45 -4.65
N HIS A 31 15.71 5.25 -4.37
CA HIS A 31 15.83 6.52 -3.66
C HIS A 31 16.51 6.37 -2.28
N PRO A 32 17.34 7.33 -1.83
CA PRO A 32 18.06 7.24 -0.55
C PRO A 32 17.17 6.94 0.66
N THR A 33 15.98 7.53 0.73
CA THR A 33 15.01 7.23 1.81
C THR A 33 14.57 5.77 1.80
N THR A 34 14.25 5.19 0.63
CA THR A 34 13.88 3.77 0.52
C THR A 34 15.04 2.90 0.96
N ARG A 35 16.25 3.21 0.47
CA ARG A 35 17.46 2.48 0.85
C ARG A 35 17.66 2.49 2.35
N HIS A 36 17.60 3.67 2.98
CA HIS A 36 17.72 3.81 4.43
C HIS A 36 16.71 2.96 5.20
N ILE A 37 15.43 2.94 4.78
CA ILE A 37 14.39 2.12 5.43
C ILE A 37 14.76 0.63 5.38
N PHE A 38 15.05 0.12 4.19
CA PHE A 38 15.26 -1.31 4.00
C PHE A 38 16.63 -1.80 4.48
N GLU A 39 17.69 -0.98 4.38
CA GLU A 39 18.99 -1.28 4.99
C GLU A 39 18.90 -1.29 6.52
N THR A 40 18.15 -0.36 7.12
CA THR A 40 17.91 -0.38 8.58
C THR A 40 17.26 -1.70 9.03
N LEU A 41 16.26 -2.18 8.28
CA LEU A 41 15.60 -3.45 8.57
C LEU A 41 16.51 -4.66 8.33
N ARG A 42 17.29 -4.67 7.25
CA ARG A 42 18.31 -5.70 6.97
C ARG A 42 19.31 -5.75 8.12
N ASP A 43 19.89 -4.62 8.49
CA ASP A 43 20.98 -4.55 9.46
C ASP A 43 20.52 -4.90 10.88
N TRP A 44 19.25 -4.58 11.22
CA TRP A 44 18.61 -4.98 12.46
C TRP A 44 18.29 -6.48 12.51
N SER A 45 17.64 -7.02 11.47
CA SER A 45 17.15 -8.41 11.44
C SER A 45 18.21 -9.43 11.03
N LYS A 46 19.29 -8.99 10.39
CA LYS A 46 20.29 -9.81 9.67
C LYS A 46 19.70 -10.63 8.52
N ILE A 47 18.55 -10.21 7.98
CA ILE A 47 17.88 -10.86 6.84
C ILE A 47 18.20 -10.08 5.56
N GLU A 48 19.05 -10.67 4.72
CA GLU A 48 19.47 -10.09 3.42
C GLU A 48 18.30 -9.84 2.44
N LEU A 49 17.16 -10.50 2.65
CA LEU A 49 15.97 -10.28 1.82
C LEU A 49 15.45 -8.83 1.90
N PHE A 50 15.66 -8.13 3.02
CA PHE A 50 15.20 -6.75 3.15
C PHE A 50 15.86 -5.80 2.15
N TYR A 51 17.12 -6.01 1.78
CA TYR A 51 17.78 -5.18 0.77
C TYR A 51 18.82 -5.98 -0.02
N PRO A 52 18.79 -5.96 -1.37
CA PRO A 52 18.04 -5.04 -2.24
C PRO A 52 16.65 -5.53 -2.68
N VAL A 53 16.25 -6.75 -2.30
CA VAL A 53 15.02 -7.39 -2.81
C VAL A 53 13.75 -6.79 -2.21
N GLY A 54 13.76 -6.43 -0.92
CA GLY A 54 12.61 -5.91 -0.18
C GLY A 54 11.87 -4.75 -0.88
N PRO A 55 12.55 -3.67 -1.31
CA PRO A 55 11.91 -2.58 -2.04
C PRO A 55 11.14 -3.05 -3.28
N TRP A 56 11.72 -3.98 -4.05
CA TRP A 56 11.10 -4.52 -5.26
C TRP A 56 9.91 -5.40 -4.93
N ALA A 57 10.03 -6.29 -3.94
CA ALA A 57 8.94 -7.17 -3.52
C ALA A 57 7.72 -6.36 -3.03
N ILE A 58 7.94 -5.35 -2.18
CA ILE A 58 6.87 -4.47 -1.71
C ILE A 58 6.31 -3.63 -2.86
N GLY A 59 7.15 -3.08 -3.73
CA GLY A 59 6.70 -2.29 -4.88
C GLY A 59 5.84 -3.09 -5.87
N LEU A 60 6.19 -4.35 -6.12
CA LEU A 60 5.37 -5.24 -6.95
C LEU A 60 4.03 -5.57 -6.27
N GLY A 61 4.01 -5.78 -4.96
CA GLY A 61 2.79 -5.96 -4.19
C GLY A 61 1.88 -4.73 -4.24
N GLU A 62 2.43 -3.53 -4.09
CA GLU A 62 1.72 -2.25 -4.20
C GLU A 62 1.17 -2.02 -5.61
N LEU A 63 1.93 -2.37 -6.64
CA LEU A 63 1.48 -2.31 -8.03
C LEU A 63 0.32 -3.28 -8.27
N LEU A 64 0.46 -4.54 -7.84
CA LEU A 64 -0.60 -5.55 -7.97
C LEU A 64 -1.87 -5.11 -7.22
N SER A 65 -1.72 -4.62 -5.99
CA SER A 65 -2.82 -4.04 -5.22
C SER A 65 -3.51 -2.91 -6.00
N SER A 66 -2.75 -1.98 -6.57
CA SER A 66 -3.31 -0.85 -7.33
C SER A 66 -4.06 -1.30 -8.58
N LEU A 67 -3.55 -2.33 -9.28
CA LEU A 67 -4.24 -2.95 -10.42
C LEU A 67 -5.58 -3.56 -9.99
N LEU A 68 -5.60 -4.30 -8.89
CA LEU A 68 -6.82 -4.94 -8.35
C LEU A 68 -7.82 -3.94 -7.75
N LEU A 69 -7.35 -2.77 -7.30
CA LEU A 69 -8.21 -1.72 -6.74
C LEU A 69 -8.87 -0.85 -7.81
N ILE A 70 -8.20 -0.62 -8.95
CA ILE A 70 -8.66 0.33 -9.97
C ILE A 70 -8.74 -0.30 -11.37
N ALA A 71 -7.62 -0.72 -11.94
CA ALA A 71 -7.55 -1.10 -13.35
C ALA A 71 -8.44 -2.31 -13.69
N VAL A 72 -8.36 -3.36 -12.88
CA VAL A 72 -9.17 -4.58 -13.03
C VAL A 72 -10.65 -4.29 -12.75
N PRO A 73 -11.05 -3.64 -11.64
CA PRO A 73 -12.43 -3.21 -11.42
C PRO A 73 -13.01 -2.36 -12.55
N LEU A 74 -12.25 -1.42 -13.11
CA LEU A 74 -12.71 -0.58 -14.21
C LEU A 74 -12.93 -1.41 -15.48
N ALA A 75 -12.00 -2.31 -15.81
CA ALA A 75 -12.15 -3.23 -16.93
C ALA A 75 -13.37 -4.14 -16.75
N LEU A 76 -13.60 -4.68 -15.55
CA LEU A 76 -14.77 -5.52 -15.23
C LEU A 76 -16.09 -4.74 -15.30
N ALA A 77 -16.09 -3.48 -14.87
CA ALA A 77 -17.26 -2.60 -14.99
C ALA A 77 -17.67 -2.39 -16.46
N VAL A 78 -16.69 -2.22 -17.35
CA VAL A 78 -16.94 -1.98 -18.79
C VAL A 78 -17.23 -3.27 -19.55
N LEU A 79 -16.47 -4.35 -19.29
CA LEU A 79 -16.48 -5.57 -20.11
C LEU A 79 -17.41 -6.67 -19.59
N ALA A 80 -17.71 -6.67 -18.29
CA ALA A 80 -18.45 -7.74 -17.62
C ALA A 80 -19.65 -7.21 -16.83
N GLY A 81 -20.16 -6.02 -17.18
CA GLY A 81 -21.35 -5.43 -16.55
C GLY A 81 -21.20 -5.17 -15.04
N GLY A 82 -19.97 -5.05 -14.54
CA GLY A 82 -19.70 -4.86 -13.10
C GLY A 82 -19.60 -6.14 -12.28
N ALA A 83 -19.71 -7.32 -12.90
CA ALA A 83 -19.42 -8.58 -12.22
C ALA A 83 -18.00 -8.56 -11.62
N PHE A 84 -17.85 -9.11 -10.41
CA PHE A 84 -16.57 -9.24 -9.70
C PHE A 84 -15.84 -7.93 -9.32
N VAL A 85 -16.39 -6.74 -9.61
CA VAL A 85 -15.79 -5.45 -9.21
C VAL A 85 -15.50 -5.39 -7.71
N GLY A 86 -16.47 -5.81 -6.90
CA GLY A 86 -16.31 -5.83 -5.44
C GLY A 86 -15.25 -6.82 -4.99
N ALA A 87 -15.23 -8.03 -5.58
CA ALA A 87 -14.25 -9.06 -5.27
C ALA A 87 -12.81 -8.63 -5.63
N ALA A 88 -12.61 -8.00 -6.79
CA ALA A 88 -11.31 -7.47 -7.18
C ALA A 88 -10.81 -6.41 -6.20
N GLN A 89 -11.68 -5.45 -5.82
CA GLN A 89 -11.33 -4.44 -4.81
C GLN A 89 -11.08 -5.04 -3.43
N PHE A 90 -11.78 -6.12 -3.05
CA PHE A 90 -11.51 -6.85 -1.81
C PHE A 90 -10.10 -7.46 -1.82
N LEU A 91 -9.72 -8.16 -2.90
CA LEU A 91 -8.39 -8.76 -3.04
C LEU A 91 -7.28 -7.70 -3.05
N GLY A 92 -7.48 -6.59 -3.77
CA GLY A 92 -6.57 -5.45 -3.71
C GLY A 92 -6.44 -4.87 -2.29
N GLY A 93 -7.57 -4.70 -1.59
CA GLY A 93 -7.59 -4.28 -0.18
C GLY A 93 -6.85 -5.24 0.75
N LEU A 94 -6.88 -6.54 0.48
CA LEU A 94 -6.19 -7.55 1.29
C LEU A 94 -4.67 -7.43 1.17
N ILE A 95 -4.17 -7.19 -0.05
CA ILE A 95 -2.76 -6.93 -0.29
C ILE A 95 -2.36 -5.61 0.40
N ALA A 96 -3.16 -4.55 0.23
CA ALA A 96 -2.89 -3.26 0.84
C ALA A 96 -2.82 -3.34 2.36
N ILE A 97 -3.77 -4.03 3.03
CA ILE A 97 -3.75 -4.14 4.49
C ILE A 97 -2.54 -4.94 4.98
N ALA A 98 -2.13 -5.99 4.26
CA ALA A 98 -0.96 -6.79 4.62
C ALA A 98 0.33 -5.96 4.53
N ILE A 99 0.52 -5.23 3.43
CA ILE A 99 1.70 -4.36 3.23
C ILE A 99 1.74 -3.25 4.29
N MET A 100 0.61 -2.55 4.50
CA MET A 100 0.57 -1.46 5.48
C MET A 100 0.73 -1.97 6.91
N SER A 101 0.19 -3.14 7.25
CA SER A 101 0.40 -3.76 8.57
C SER A 101 1.89 -4.05 8.80
N GLY A 102 2.58 -4.62 7.80
CA GLY A 102 4.02 -4.83 7.85
C GLY A 102 4.80 -3.53 8.04
N ALA A 103 4.49 -2.50 7.24
CA ALA A 103 5.13 -1.19 7.35
C ALA A 103 4.95 -0.57 8.75
N ILE A 104 3.71 -0.53 9.25
CA ILE A 104 3.38 0.02 10.58
C ILE A 104 4.11 -0.77 11.68
N ALA A 105 4.07 -2.11 11.62
CA ALA A 105 4.76 -2.95 12.60
C ALA A 105 6.28 -2.69 12.59
N PHE A 106 6.90 -2.58 11.41
CA PHE A 106 8.33 -2.29 11.33
C PHE A 106 8.67 -0.90 11.88
N HIS A 107 7.83 0.10 11.67
CA HIS A 107 8.05 1.43 12.28
C HIS A 107 7.92 1.44 13.81
N LEU A 108 7.07 0.59 14.38
CA LEU A 108 6.78 0.58 15.83
C LEU A 108 7.69 -0.37 16.62
N PHE A 109 8.11 -1.48 16.03
CA PHE A 109 8.80 -2.58 16.72
C PHE A 109 10.24 -2.80 16.26
N THR A 110 10.80 -1.90 15.45
CA THR A 110 12.20 -1.95 15.02
C THR A 110 12.88 -0.59 15.20
N PRO A 111 14.22 -0.52 15.06
CA PRO A 111 14.97 0.74 15.12
C PRO A 111 14.61 1.77 14.05
N LEU A 112 13.77 1.40 13.07
CA LEU A 112 13.34 2.30 12.00
C LEU A 112 12.63 3.56 12.56
N GLY A 113 11.77 3.39 13.55
CA GLY A 113 11.00 4.47 14.18
C GLY A 113 10.04 5.20 13.23
N ILE A 114 9.24 6.12 13.75
CA ILE A 114 8.17 6.79 12.99
C ILE A 114 8.69 7.82 11.97
N LYS A 115 9.82 8.48 12.27
CA LYS A 115 10.35 9.58 11.44
C LYS A 115 11.35 9.04 10.42
N THR A 116 11.05 9.24 9.14
CA THR A 116 11.94 8.85 8.04
C THR A 116 12.59 10.07 7.37
N PRO A 117 13.78 9.92 6.76
CA PRO A 117 14.41 10.99 5.99
C PRO A 117 13.54 11.46 4.82
N VAL A 118 13.35 12.78 4.70
CA VAL A 118 12.65 13.41 3.57
C VAL A 118 13.55 14.33 2.75
N GLN A 119 14.73 14.67 3.27
CA GLN A 119 15.70 15.51 2.58
C GLN A 119 17.11 15.05 2.90
N TRP A 120 17.94 15.03 1.86
CA TRP A 120 19.31 14.53 1.88
C TRP A 120 20.25 15.61 1.34
N SER A 121 21.44 15.73 1.94
CA SER A 121 22.58 16.47 1.38
C SER A 121 23.74 15.49 1.23
N GLY A 122 23.94 14.99 0.01
CA GLY A 122 24.74 13.78 -0.21
C GLY A 122 24.17 12.61 0.58
N ASN A 123 24.99 12.01 1.44
CA ASN A 123 24.61 10.88 2.31
C ASN A 123 24.16 11.33 3.71
N VAL A 124 24.04 12.64 3.97
CA VAL A 124 23.64 13.16 5.27
C VAL A 124 22.15 13.46 5.28
N ILE A 125 21.46 12.98 6.32
CA ILE A 125 20.04 13.26 6.56
C ILE A 125 19.92 14.70 7.08
N VAL A 126 19.24 15.55 6.33
CA VAL A 126 19.04 16.97 6.69
C VAL A 126 17.72 17.17 7.39
N ARG A 127 16.69 16.40 7.02
CA ARG A 127 15.35 16.52 7.56
C ARG A 127 14.65 15.18 7.61
N THR A 128 13.92 14.94 8.70
CA THR A 128 13.03 13.78 8.86
C THR A 128 11.58 14.22 9.04
N SER A 129 10.64 13.32 8.75
CA SER A 129 9.20 13.57 8.88
C SER A 129 8.45 12.29 9.23
N PRO A 130 7.37 12.35 10.04
CA PRO A 130 6.48 11.22 10.29
C PRO A 130 5.45 11.00 9.16
N ALA A 131 5.47 11.81 8.10
CA ALA A 131 4.42 11.81 7.08
C ALA A 131 4.16 10.44 6.44
N LEU A 132 5.21 9.68 6.11
CA LEU A 132 5.06 8.33 5.53
C LEU A 132 4.31 7.37 6.47
N PHE A 133 4.61 7.43 7.77
CA PHE A 133 3.94 6.61 8.77
C PHE A 133 2.45 6.99 8.90
N TYR A 134 2.13 8.28 8.95
CA TYR A 134 0.74 8.72 9.00
C TYR A 134 -0.04 8.35 7.74
N THR A 135 0.57 8.48 6.56
CA THR A 135 -0.04 8.01 5.31
C THR A 135 -0.26 6.51 5.35
N ALA A 136 0.69 5.71 5.85
CA ALA A 136 0.51 4.26 6.00
C ALA A 136 -0.66 3.91 6.92
N CYS A 137 -0.84 4.61 8.04
CA CYS A 137 -2.00 4.42 8.93
C CYS A 137 -3.33 4.76 8.25
N ILE A 138 -3.41 5.86 7.51
CA ILE A 138 -4.64 6.25 6.79
C ILE A 138 -4.93 5.22 5.69
N THR A 139 -3.92 4.81 4.92
CA THR A 139 -4.05 3.77 3.90
C THR A 139 -4.50 2.44 4.50
N TRP A 140 -4.01 2.08 5.69
CA TRP A 140 -4.47 0.90 6.43
C TRP A 140 -5.95 0.97 6.79
N ILE A 141 -6.42 2.11 7.30
CA ILE A 141 -7.86 2.33 7.61
C ILE A 141 -8.71 2.22 6.34
N CYS A 142 -8.27 2.83 5.23
CA CYS A 142 -8.96 2.71 3.95
C CYS A 142 -9.02 1.26 3.44
N ALA A 143 -7.94 0.50 3.62
CA ALA A 143 -7.89 -0.92 3.23
C ALA A 143 -8.84 -1.75 4.10
N LEU A 144 -8.84 -1.54 5.42
CA LEU A 144 -9.78 -2.20 6.34
C LEU A 144 -11.24 -1.89 5.97
N PHE A 145 -11.54 -0.62 5.69
CA PHE A 145 -12.86 -0.20 5.21
C PHE A 145 -13.27 -0.96 3.93
N LEU A 146 -12.36 -1.09 2.95
CA LEU A 146 -12.63 -1.85 1.74
C LEU A 146 -12.89 -3.32 2.02
N LEU A 147 -12.12 -3.96 2.91
CA LEU A 147 -12.35 -5.36 3.27
C LEU A 147 -13.75 -5.57 3.85
N VAL A 148 -14.17 -4.70 4.77
CA VAL A 148 -15.51 -4.79 5.38
C VAL A 148 -16.61 -4.57 4.34
N VAL A 149 -16.51 -3.52 3.52
CA VAL A 149 -17.59 -3.15 2.59
C VAL A 149 -17.64 -4.06 1.36
N ARG A 150 -16.51 -4.60 0.91
CA ARG A 150 -16.45 -5.50 -0.25
C ARG A 150 -16.55 -6.98 0.10
N TRP A 151 -16.52 -7.34 1.38
CA TRP A 151 -16.67 -8.72 1.85
C TRP A 151 -17.90 -9.43 1.24
N PRO A 152 -19.11 -8.87 1.23
CA PRO A 152 -20.28 -9.58 0.68
C PRO A 152 -20.12 -9.96 -0.81
N ALA A 153 -19.51 -9.07 -1.60
CA ALA A 153 -19.27 -9.31 -3.03
C ALA A 153 -18.17 -10.35 -3.29
N PHE A 154 -17.24 -10.53 -2.34
CA PHE A 154 -16.23 -11.59 -2.40
C PHE A 154 -16.80 -12.93 -1.91
N ALA A 155 -17.57 -12.92 -0.82
CA ALA A 155 -18.18 -14.12 -0.26
C ALA A 155 -19.18 -14.78 -1.23
N SER A 156 -19.90 -13.98 -2.03
CA SER A 156 -20.85 -14.50 -3.03
C SER A 156 -20.21 -15.30 -4.17
N LEU A 157 -18.87 -15.37 -4.24
CA LEU A 157 -18.17 -16.23 -5.22
C LEU A 157 -18.19 -17.71 -4.83
N PHE A 158 -18.51 -18.01 -3.57
CA PHE A 158 -18.46 -19.35 -3.01
C PHE A 158 -19.84 -19.88 -2.58
N SER A 159 -20.90 -19.12 -2.86
CA SER A 159 -22.31 -19.46 -2.59
C SER A 159 -23.04 -19.71 -3.89
#